data_AF-A0A376TRV3-F1
#
_entry.id   AF-A0A376TRV3-F1
#
_cell.length_a   1.000
_cell.length_b   1.000
_cell.length_c   1.000
_cell.angle_alpha   90.00
_cell.angle_beta   90.00
_cell.angle_gamma   90.00
#
_symmetry.space_group_name_H-M   'P 1'
#
loop_
_entity.id
_entity.type
_entity.pdbx_description
1 polymer ?
#
loop_
_entity_poly.entity_id
_entity_poly.type
_entity_poly.pdbx_seq_one_letter_code
_entity_poly.pdbx_strand_id
1 'polypeptide(L)'
;MSSDFQLIAGTVRDLRQLVAEGKFREDLYARINLWTFTLPGLRQRQEDIEPNLDYEVERHATLTGDSVRFNTEARRAWLAFATSPQATWRGNFRRTFCQRHADGHLCH
;
A
#
# COMPACT_ATOMS: atom_id res chain seq x y z
N MET A 1 9.91 18.97 34.24
CA MET A 1 10.18 17.94 33.22
C MET A 1 9.53 18.40 31.94
N SER A 2 10.31 18.60 30.87
CA SER A 2 9.81 18.88 29.53
C SER A 2 9.85 17.58 28.74
N SER A 3 8.79 17.27 28.00
CA SER A 3 8.73 16.10 27.12
C SER A 3 8.43 16.60 25.72
N ASP A 4 9.43 16.54 24.83
CA ASP A 4 9.27 16.80 23.40
C ASP A 4 8.94 15.48 22.70
N PHE A 5 7.85 15.48 21.93
CA PHE A 5 7.46 14.34 21.10
C PHE A 5 6.83 14.82 19.80
N GLN A 6 6.98 14.01 18.75
CA GLN A 6 6.26 14.17 17.50
C GLN A 6 5.16 13.11 17.43
N LEU A 7 3.93 13.53 17.13
CA LEU A 7 2.78 12.65 16.98
C LEU A 7 2.42 12.51 15.50
N ILE A 8 2.47 11.27 14.99
CA ILE A 8 2.03 10.93 13.64
C ILE A 8 0.87 9.94 13.78
N ALA A 9 -0.28 10.27 13.20
CA ALA A 9 -1.47 9.43 13.21
C ALA A 9 -1.96 9.16 11.78
N GLY A 10 -2.31 7.91 11.49
CA GLY A 10 -2.90 7.50 10.21
C GLY A 10 -4.29 6.90 10.43
N THR A 11 -5.26 7.26 9.60
CA THR A 11 -6.63 6.75 9.66
C THR A 11 -7.14 6.38 8.28
N VAL A 12 -7.86 5.26 8.18
CA VAL A 12 -8.61 4.88 6.97
C VAL A 12 -10.00 5.51 6.95
N ARG A 13 -10.52 5.87 8.13
CA ARG A 13 -11.86 6.46 8.30
C ARG A 13 -11.76 7.98 8.35
N ASP A 14 -12.78 8.66 7.84
CA ASP A 14 -12.84 10.12 7.91
C ASP A 14 -13.03 10.56 9.37
N LEU A 15 -12.00 11.17 9.95
CA LEU A 15 -12.04 11.66 11.33
C LEU A 15 -13.05 12.79 11.50
N ARG A 16 -13.29 13.61 10.47
CA ARG A 16 -14.27 14.69 10.52
C ARG A 16 -15.68 14.14 10.68
N GLN A 17 -16.00 13.06 9.97
CA GLN A 17 -17.27 12.36 10.12
C GLN A 17 -17.40 11.75 11.52
N LEU A 18 -16.34 11.15 12.06
CA LEU A 18 -16.36 10.59 13.41
C LEU A 18 -16.52 11.64 14.51
N VAL A 19 -15.99 12.86 14.31
CA VAL A 19 -16.25 14.01 15.19
C VAL A 19 -17.72 14.40 15.13
N ALA A 20 -18.30 14.51 13.92
CA ALA A 20 -19.71 14.85 13.75
C ALA A 20 -20.65 13.79 14.36
N GLU A 21 -20.26 12.52 14.35
CA GLU A 21 -20.99 11.42 15.00
C GLU A 21 -20.75 11.33 16.52
N GLY A 22 -19.96 12.21 17.12
CA GLY A 22 -19.61 12.19 18.56
C GLY A 22 -18.71 11.01 18.97
N LYS A 23 -18.17 10.26 18.00
CA LYS A 23 -17.29 9.10 18.22
C LYS A 23 -15.82 9.49 18.35
N PHE A 24 -15.48 10.74 18.03
CA PHE A 24 -14.12 11.27 18.13
C PHE A 24 -14.10 12.64 18.79
N ARG A 25 -13.04 12.89 19.56
CA ARG A 25 -12.84 14.14 20.30
C ARG A 25 -12.44 15.28 19.37
N GLU A 26 -13.24 16.34 19.35
CA GLU A 26 -13.02 17.51 18.50
C GLU A 26 -11.71 18.24 18.83
N ASP A 27 -11.39 18.37 20.12
CA ASP A 27 -10.18 19.04 20.60
C ASP A 27 -8.89 18.30 20.17
N LEU A 28 -8.95 16.97 20.15
CA LEU A 28 -7.86 16.14 19.61
C LEU A 28 -7.76 16.28 18.09
N TYR A 29 -8.90 16.26 17.39
CA TYR A 29 -8.94 16.43 15.93
C TYR A 29 -8.31 17.74 15.50
N ALA A 30 -8.67 18.85 16.15
CA ALA A 30 -8.13 20.18 15.84
C ALA A 30 -6.60 20.26 15.99
N ARG A 31 -6.00 19.48 16.90
CA ARG A 31 -4.55 19.46 17.14
C ARG A 31 -3.79 18.56 16.17
N ILE A 32 -4.35 17.42 15.80
CA ILE A 32 -3.68 16.45 14.92
C ILE A 32 -3.91 16.75 13.44
N ASN A 33 -4.99 17.45 13.09
CA ASN A 33 -5.34 17.82 11.72
C ASN A 33 -4.65 19.11 11.24
N LEU A 34 -3.59 19.57 11.91
CA LEU A 34 -2.80 20.73 11.47
C LEU A 34 -2.14 20.50 10.11
N TRP A 35 -1.64 19.28 9.87
CA TRP A 35 -1.03 18.87 8.62
C TRP A 35 -1.59 17.49 8.24
N THR A 36 -2.46 17.47 7.23
CA THR A 36 -3.10 16.24 6.76
C THR A 36 -2.59 15.91 5.37
N PHE A 37 -1.96 14.74 5.24
CA PHE A 37 -1.51 14.21 3.97
C PHE A 37 -2.44 13.08 3.53
N THR A 38 -3.13 13.27 2.41
CA THR A 38 -3.95 12.22 1.81
C THR A 38 -3.05 11.32 0.99
N LEU A 39 -2.88 10.08 1.42
CA LEU A 39 -2.18 9.08 0.62
C LEU A 39 -3.12 8.60 -0.50
N PRO A 40 -2.81 8.84 -1.78
CA PRO A 40 -3.65 8.40 -2.89
C PRO A 40 -3.76 6.87 -2.94
N GLY A 41 -4.71 6.34 -3.70
CA GLY A 41 -4.75 4.90 -3.98
C GLY A 41 -3.63 4.49 -4.94
N LEU A 42 -3.24 3.21 -4.97
CA LEU A 42 -2.21 2.72 -5.89
C LEU A 42 -2.54 2.99 -7.38
N ARG A 43 -3.83 3.08 -7.71
CA ARG A 43 -4.32 3.48 -9.05
C ARG A 43 -3.85 4.86 -9.50
N GLN A 44 -3.68 5.78 -8.55
CA GLN A 44 -3.32 7.18 -8.80
C GLN A 44 -1.80 7.40 -8.75
N ARG A 45 -1.04 6.37 -8.39
CA ARG A 45 0.43 6.36 -8.30
C ARG A 45 0.98 5.09 -8.98
N GLN A 46 0.73 4.99 -10.28
CA GLN A 46 1.10 3.79 -11.05
C GLN A 46 2.61 3.66 -11.21
N GLU A 47 3.33 4.78 -11.16
CA GLU A 47 4.79 4.86 -11.17
C GLU A 47 5.43 4.08 -10.01
N ASP A 48 4.74 3.92 -8.88
CA ASP A 48 5.26 3.18 -7.73
C ASP A 48 5.04 1.66 -7.86
N ILE A 49 4.28 1.19 -8.85
CA ILE A 49 3.97 -0.24 -9.02
C ILE A 49 5.23 -1.03 -9.37
N GLU A 50 6.03 -0.54 -10.32
CA GLU A 50 7.22 -1.23 -10.80
C GLU A 50 8.34 -1.27 -9.74
N PRO A 51 8.73 -0.16 -9.10
CA PRO A 51 9.72 -0.18 -8.02
C PRO A 51 9.29 -1.05 -6.83
N ASN A 52 8.00 -1.05 -6.48
CA ASN A 52 7.51 -1.90 -5.41
C ASN A 52 7.55 -3.39 -5.80
N LEU A 53 7.37 -3.73 -7.07
CA LEU A 53 7.52 -5.11 -7.53
C LEU A 53 8.96 -5.59 -7.31
N ASP A 54 9.95 -4.79 -7.71
CA ASP A 54 11.36 -5.12 -7.50
C ASP A 54 11.70 -5.31 -6.01
N TYR A 55 11.23 -4.38 -5.17
CA TYR A 55 11.41 -4.47 -3.73
C TYR A 55 10.82 -5.76 -3.13
N GLU A 56 9.60 -6.14 -3.51
CA GLU A 56 8.97 -7.35 -2.95
C GLU A 56 9.65 -8.64 -3.45
N VAL A 57 10.16 -8.65 -4.68
CA VAL A 57 10.94 -9.79 -5.21
C VAL A 57 12.24 -9.97 -4.43
N GLU A 58 12.98 -8.88 -4.22
CA GLU A 58 14.22 -8.88 -3.45
C GLU A 58 13.98 -9.27 -1.99
N ARG A 59 12.91 -8.73 -1.39
CA ARG A 59 12.48 -9.08 -0.04
C ARG A 59 12.11 -10.56 0.08
N HIS A 60 11.38 -11.11 -0.89
CA HIS A 60 11.04 -12.55 -0.89
C HIS A 60 12.28 -13.43 -1.03
N ALA A 61 13.21 -13.07 -1.91
CA ALA A 61 14.46 -13.80 -2.08
C ALA A 61 15.29 -13.81 -0.79
N THR A 62 15.31 -12.68 -0.07
CA THR A 62 15.98 -12.56 1.23
C THR A 62 15.33 -13.43 2.30
N LEU A 63 14.00 -13.53 2.32
CA LEU A 63 13.25 -14.28 3.34
C LEU A 63 13.26 -15.79 3.12
N THR A 64 13.25 -16.23 1.85
CA THR A 64 13.10 -17.64 1.49
C THR A 64 14.45 -18.29 1.14
N GLY A 65 15.47 -17.50 0.83
CA GLY A 65 16.76 -17.98 0.30
C GLY A 65 16.72 -18.34 -1.18
N ASP A 66 15.53 -18.41 -1.78
CA ASP A 66 15.31 -18.71 -3.19
C ASP A 66 15.30 -17.42 -4.04
N SER A 67 16.25 -17.30 -4.95
CA SER A 67 16.27 -16.20 -5.92
C SER A 67 15.24 -16.44 -7.01
N VAL A 68 14.02 -15.93 -6.84
CA VAL A 68 13.01 -15.96 -7.90
C VAL A 68 13.34 -14.87 -8.92
N ARG A 69 13.72 -15.26 -10.14
CA ARG A 69 13.85 -14.31 -11.25
C ARG A 69 12.52 -14.25 -11.99
N PHE A 70 11.96 -13.06 -12.09
CA PHE A 70 10.83 -12.84 -12.98
C PHE A 70 11.28 -13.02 -14.44
N ASN A 71 10.69 -13.96 -15.16
CA ASN A 71 10.80 -14.01 -16.62
C ASN A 71 10.37 -12.63 -17.18
N THR A 72 11.16 -12.06 -18.08
CA THR A 72 10.92 -10.76 -18.72
C THR A 72 9.51 -10.66 -19.34
N GLU A 73 9.01 -11.73 -19.95
CA GLU A 73 7.66 -11.76 -20.52
C GLU A 73 6.58 -11.75 -19.44
N ALA A 74 6.77 -12.53 -18.37
CA ALA A 74 5.85 -12.59 -17.23
C ALA A 74 5.78 -11.23 -16.51
N ARG A 75 6.92 -10.55 -16.35
CA ARG A 75 7.01 -9.20 -15.80
C ARG A 75 6.21 -8.20 -16.63
N ARG A 76 6.41 -8.20 -17.96
CA ARG A 76 5.69 -7.29 -18.86
C ARG A 76 4.17 -7.53 -18.80
N ALA A 77 3.74 -8.79 -18.83
CA ALA A 77 2.32 -9.14 -18.72
C ALA A 77 1.72 -8.73 -17.37
N TRP A 78 2.48 -8.90 -16.27
CA TRP A 78 2.06 -8.47 -14.95
C TRP A 78 1.91 -6.95 -14.86
N LEU A 79 2.90 -6.19 -15.35
CA LEU A 79 2.86 -4.73 -15.35
C LEU A 79 1.70 -4.19 -16.19
N ALA A 80 1.46 -4.77 -17.37
CA ALA A 80 0.33 -4.40 -18.23
C ALA A 80 -1.03 -4.63 -17.54
N PHE A 81 -1.18 -5.73 -16.82
CA PHE A 81 -2.38 -5.97 -16.01
C PHE A 81 -2.48 -4.99 -14.83
N ALA A 82 -1.37 -4.77 -14.13
CA ALA A 82 -1.27 -3.94 -12.94
C ALA A 82 -1.64 -2.45 -13.22
N THR A 83 -1.29 -1.93 -14.39
CA THR A 83 -1.66 -0.56 -14.81
C THR A 83 -3.01 -0.47 -15.52
N SER A 84 -3.66 -1.60 -15.81
CA SER A 84 -4.96 -1.62 -16.48
C SER A 84 -6.10 -1.08 -15.60
N PRO A 85 -7.19 -0.55 -16.20
CA PRO A 85 -8.38 -0.12 -15.45
C PRO A 85 -9.05 -1.23 -14.63
N GLN A 86 -8.81 -2.49 -15.02
CA GLN A 86 -9.37 -3.68 -14.36
C GLN A 86 -8.69 -3.94 -13.00
N ALA A 87 -7.45 -3.49 -12.81
CA ALA A 87 -6.75 -3.60 -11.53
C ALA A 87 -7.43 -2.73 -10.47
N THR A 88 -8.14 -3.36 -9.53
CA THR A 88 -8.96 -2.66 -8.53
C THR A 88 -8.19 -2.22 -7.30
N TRP A 89 -6.95 -2.71 -7.10
CA TRP A 89 -6.03 -2.33 -6.02
C TRP A 89 -6.70 -2.12 -4.65
N ARG A 90 -7.70 -2.94 -4.30
CA ARG A 90 -8.56 -2.76 -3.10
C ARG A 90 -7.79 -2.81 -1.76
N GLY A 91 -6.50 -3.18 -1.77
CA GLY A 91 -5.64 -3.20 -0.59
C GLY A 91 -4.29 -2.51 -0.80
N ASN A 92 -4.13 -1.71 -1.87
CA ASN A 92 -2.83 -1.14 -2.26
C ASN A 92 -1.71 -2.21 -2.25
N PHE A 93 -0.54 -1.87 -1.73
CA PHE A 93 0.62 -2.75 -1.65
C PHE A 93 0.45 -3.95 -0.70
N ARG A 94 -0.58 -3.98 0.16
CA ARG A 94 -0.76 -5.07 1.12
C ARG A 94 -1.31 -6.36 0.50
N ARG A 95 -1.91 -6.30 -0.70
CA ARG A 95 -2.58 -7.45 -1.33
C ARG A 95 -1.99 -7.86 -2.68
N THR A 96 -0.94 -7.19 -3.15
CA THR A 96 -0.32 -7.40 -4.47
C THR A 96 0.17 -8.83 -4.70
N PHE A 97 0.70 -9.50 -3.67
CA PHE A 97 1.32 -10.82 -3.83
C PHE A 97 0.34 -11.99 -3.71
N CYS A 98 -0.67 -11.89 -2.84
CA CYS A 98 -1.54 -13.02 -2.51
C CYS A 98 -2.47 -13.45 -3.66
N GLN A 99 -2.71 -12.58 -4.63
CA GLN A 99 -3.73 -12.82 -5.66
C GLN A 99 -3.29 -13.76 -6.79
N ARG A 100 -2.00 -14.10 -6.92
CA ARG A 100 -1.53 -15.14 -7.85
C ARG A 100 -1.10 -16.45 -7.21
N HIS A 101 -0.98 -16.52 -5.89
CA HIS A 101 -0.74 -17.81 -5.22
C HIS A 101 -1.94 -18.76 -5.31
N ALA A 102 -3.14 -18.26 -5.61
CA ALA A 102 -4.34 -19.07 -5.78
C ALA A 102 -4.49 -19.70 -7.18
N ASP A 103 -3.83 -19.14 -8.20
CA ASP A 103 -3.98 -19.59 -9.59
C ASP A 103 -2.71 -20.32 -10.07
N GLY A 104 -2.26 -21.30 -9.30
CA GLY A 104 -1.64 -22.56 -9.77
C GLY A 104 -0.48 -22.57 -10.76
N HIS A 105 0.07 -21.46 -11.23
CA HIS A 105 1.08 -21.45 -12.28
C HIS A 105 2.10 -20.34 -12.11
N LEU A 106 3.37 -20.75 -12.24
CA LEU A 106 4.59 -19.96 -12.41
C LEU A 106 5.39 -19.67 -11.12
N CYS A 107 5.88 -20.74 -10.51
CA CYS A 107 7.27 -20.78 -10.04
C CYS A 107 7.93 -22.03 -10.64
N HIS A 108 8.73 -21.83 -11.69
CA HIS A 108 9.86 -22.67 -12.06
C HIS A 108 11.05 -21.76 -12.34
#